data_AF-A0A348NJ67-F1
#
_entry.id   AF-A0A348NJ67-F1
#
_cell.length_a   1.000
_cell.length_b   1.000
_cell.length_c   1.000
_cell.angle_alpha   90.00
_cell.angle_beta   90.00
_cell.angle_gamma   90.00
#
_symmetry.space_group_name_H-M   'P 1'
#
loop_
_entity.id
_entity.type
_entity.pdbx_description
1 polymer ?
#
loop_
_entity_poly.entity_id
_entity_poly.type
_entity_poly.pdbx_seq_one_letter_code
_entity_poly.pdbx_strand_id
1 'polypeptide(L)' 'MFDPAIFALLRILLFFAVTPFVYRALQSLDLSHLFKNDDPKQIRFVLIVVSFIAGYLFVAAVLSLFESLNTFLA' A
#
# COMPACT_ATOMS: atom_id res chain seq x y z
N MET A 1 18.16 -19.20 -4.41
CA MET A 1 17.33 -18.49 -5.40
C MET A 1 15.87 -18.86 -5.15
N PHE A 2 15.03 -17.90 -4.77
CA PHE A 2 13.59 -18.13 -4.57
C PHE A 2 12.83 -18.13 -5.90
N ASP A 3 11.76 -18.94 -6.00
CA ASP A 3 10.90 -19.04 -7.19
C ASP A 3 10.09 -17.74 -7.39
N PRO A 4 10.06 -17.16 -8.61
CA PRO A 4 9.20 -16.02 -8.96
C PRO A 4 7.73 -16.15 -8.52
N ALA A 5 7.18 -17.36 -8.51
CA ALA A 5 5.82 -17.62 -8.06
C ALA A 5 5.59 -17.27 -6.58
N ILE A 6 6.63 -17.40 -5.73
CA ILE A 6 6.56 -17.03 -4.31
C ILE A 6 6.38 -15.51 -4.16
N PHE A 7 7.10 -14.71 -4.97
CA PHE A 7 6.98 -13.25 -4.94
C PHE A 7 5.60 -12.78 -5.42
N ALA A 8 4.99 -13.46 -6.40
CA ALA A 8 3.63 -13.17 -6.84
C ALA A 8 2.59 -13.43 -5.73
N LEU A 9 2.70 -14.56 -5.03
CA LEU A 9 1.85 -14.88 -3.88
C LEU A 9 2.04 -13.87 -2.73
N LEU A 10 3.28 -13.54 -2.41
CA LEU A 10 3.60 -12.54 -1.39
C LEU A 10 3.02 -11.17 -1.74
N ARG A 11 3.00 -10.78 -3.02
CA ARG A 11 2.42 -9.51 -3.46
C ARG A 11 0.94 -9.41 -3.09
N ILE A 12 0.18 -10.47 -3.32
CA ILE A 12 -1.25 -10.50 -3.00
C ILE A 12 -1.44 -10.49 -1.48
N LEU A 13 -0.72 -11.35 -0.75
CA LEU A 13 -0.86 -11.47 0.71
C LEU A 13 -0.47 -10.16 1.43
N LEU A 14 0.67 -9.58 1.06
CA LEU A 14 1.14 -8.33 1.63
C LEU A 14 0.23 -7.17 1.26
N PHE A 15 -0.35 -7.14 0.05
CA PHE A 15 -1.30 -6.09 -0.33
C PHE A 15 -2.51 -6.06 0.61
N PHE A 16 -3.13 -7.20 0.89
CA PHE A 16 -4.26 -7.27 1.82
C PHE A 16 -3.87 -6.98 3.27
N ALA A 17 -2.65 -7.33 3.68
CA ALA A 17 -2.16 -7.02 5.02
C ALA A 17 -1.79 -5.53 5.18
N VAL A 18 -1.14 -4.92 4.21
CA VAL A 18 -0.58 -3.55 4.29
C VAL A 18 -1.65 -2.49 4.04
N THR A 19 -2.56 -2.71 3.09
CA THR A 19 -3.62 -1.72 2.77
C THR A 19 -4.40 -1.22 3.98
N PRO A 20 -4.89 -2.05 4.93
CA PRO A 20 -5.57 -1.56 6.13
C PRO A 20 -4.65 -0.80 7.08
N PHE A 21 -3.35 -1.12 7.13
CA PHE A 21 -2.37 -0.35 7.89
C PHE A 21 -2.18 1.05 7.31
N VAL A 22 -2.00 1.15 5.99
CA VAL A 22 -1.88 2.43 5.28
C VAL A 22 -3.13 3.28 5.48
N TYR A 23 -4.31 2.67 5.39
CA TYR A 23 -5.57 3.38 5.64
C TYR A 23 -5.66 3.95 7.06
N ARG A 24 -5.31 3.16 8.09
CA ARG A 24 -5.27 3.64 9.47
C ARG A 24 -4.22 4.75 9.67
N ALA A 25 -3.07 4.65 9.01
CA ALA A 25 -2.04 5.68 9.06
C ALA A 25 -2.54 6.99 8.41
N LEU A 26 -3.17 6.93 7.25
CA LEU A 26 -3.71 8.11 6.59
C LEU A 26 -4.87 8.75 7.37
N GLN A 27 -5.66 7.97 8.10
CA GLN A 27 -6.69 8.50 9.01
C GLN A 27 -6.13 9.30 10.18
N SER A 28 -4.87 9.05 10.57
CA SER A 28 -4.22 9.81 11.65
C SER A 28 -3.76 11.20 11.20
N LEU A 29 -3.74 11.45 9.89
CA LEU A 29 -3.41 12.75 9.33
C LEU A 29 -4.62 13.68 9.42
N ASP A 30 -4.40 14.91 9.86
CA ASP A 30 -5.43 15.94 9.81
C ASP A 30 -5.56 16.46 8.38
N LEU A 31 -6.57 15.96 7.67
CA LEU A 31 -6.89 16.36 6.30
C LEU A 31 -8.03 17.37 6.22
N SER A 32 -8.54 17.87 7.36
CA SER A 32 -9.66 18.82 7.42
C SER A 32 -9.38 20.07 6.57
N HIS A 33 -8.13 20.54 6.56
CA HIS A 33 -7.71 21.70 5.77
C HIS A 33 -7.72 21.50 4.25
N LEU A 34 -7.75 20.25 3.76
CA LEU A 34 -7.71 19.95 2.32
C LEU A 34 -9.10 19.87 1.69
N PHE A 35 -10.16 19.71 2.49
CA PHE A 35 -11.52 19.53 2.00
C PHE A 35 -12.39 20.70 2.44
N LYS A 36 -12.69 21.60 1.49
CA LYS A 36 -13.49 22.82 1.72
C LYS A 36 -14.94 22.56 2.16
N ASN A 37 -15.48 21.41 1.77
CA ASN A 37 -16.78 20.93 2.17
C ASN A 37 -16.49 19.71 3.04
N ASP A 38 -16.67 19.83 4.36
CA ASP A 38 -16.51 18.76 5.34
C ASP A 38 -17.54 17.62 5.15
N ASP A 39 -17.76 17.12 3.92
CA ASP A 39 -18.52 15.90 3.70
C ASP A 39 -17.65 14.71 4.13
N PRO A 40 -17.93 14.07 5.28
CA PRO A 40 -17.09 13.01 5.81
C PRO A 40 -17.07 11.79 4.88
N LYS A 41 -18.09 11.62 4.04
CA LYS A 41 -18.15 10.51 3.06
C LYS A 41 -17.15 10.72 1.94
N GLN A 42 -17.00 11.95 1.46
CA GLN A 42 -16.06 12.28 0.39
C GLN A 42 -14.61 12.08 0.86
N ILE A 43 -14.29 12.58 2.06
CA ILE A 43 -12.96 12.42 2.67
C ILE A 43 -12.63 10.93 2.83
N ARG A 44 -13.58 10.16 3.37
CA ARG A 44 -13.40 8.72 3.57
C ARG A 44 -13.21 7.97 2.26
N PHE A 45 -13.96 8.32 1.22
CA PHE A 45 -13.80 7.73 -0.11
C PHE A 45 -12.41 7.99 -0.68
N VAL A 46 -11.95 9.25 -0.64
CA VAL A 46 -10.60 9.62 -1.11
C VAL A 46 -9.53 8.86 -0.33
N LEU A 47 -9.65 8.79 0.99
CA LEU A 47 -8.73 8.04 1.84
C LEU A 47 -8.65 6.55 1.46
N ILE A 48 -9.78 5.92 1.16
CA ILE A 48 -9.81 4.51 0.71
C ILE A 48 -9.03 4.37 -0.61
N VAL A 49 -9.33 5.21 -1.59
CA VAL A 49 -8.68 5.16 -2.91
C VAL A 49 -7.17 5.38 -2.79
N VAL A 50 -6.77 6.40 -2.03
CA VAL A 50 -5.35 6.70 -1.79
C VAL A 50 -4.66 5.54 -1.07
N SER A 51 -5.34 4.90 -0.11
CA SER A 51 -4.79 3.75 0.62
C SER A 51 -4.56 2.54 -0.27
N PHE A 52 -5.48 2.27 -1.21
CA PHE A 52 -5.33 1.21 -2.19
C PHE A 52 -4.11 1.45 -3.08
N ILE A 53 -3.96 2.67 -3.59
CA ILE A 53 -2.83 3.04 -4.45
C ILE A 53 -1.52 2.98 -3.65
N ALA A 54 -1.46 3.60 -2.48
CA ALA A 54 -0.28 3.62 -1.63
C ALA A 54 0.12 2.22 -1.14
N GLY A 55 -0.85 1.40 -0.73
CA GLY A 55 -0.61 0.00 -0.34
C GLY A 55 -0.04 -0.83 -1.49
N TYR A 56 -0.60 -0.69 -2.69
CA TYR A 56 -0.08 -1.36 -3.89
C TYR A 56 1.37 -0.94 -4.19
N LEU A 57 1.62 0.38 -4.23
CA LEU A 57 2.96 0.91 -4.53
C LEU A 57 3.99 0.49 -3.48
N PHE A 58 3.62 0.52 -2.20
CA PHE A 58 4.50 0.11 -1.11
C PHE A 58 4.89 -1.36 -1.25
N VAL A 59 3.93 -2.25 -1.43
CA VAL A 59 4.18 -3.69 -1.56
C VAL A 59 5.01 -3.98 -2.82
N ALA A 60 4.71 -3.31 -3.93
CA ALA A 60 5.49 -3.44 -5.16
C ALA A 60 6.95 -3.01 -4.96
N ALA A 61 7.20 -1.88 -4.30
CA ALA A 61 8.55 -1.39 -4.03
C ALA A 61 9.34 -2.34 -3.12
N VAL A 62 8.71 -2.79 -2.03
CA VAL A 62 9.32 -3.73 -1.08
C VAL A 62 9.68 -5.04 -1.77
N LEU A 63 8.75 -5.66 -2.51
CA LEU A 63 9.02 -6.91 -3.19
C LEU A 63 10.03 -6.77 -4.33
N SER A 64 9.97 -5.68 -5.09
CA SER A 64 10.98 -5.41 -6.13
C SER A 64 12.39 -5.34 -5.53
N LEU A 65 12.54 -4.75 -4.34
CA LEU A 65 13.82 -4.72 -3.64
C LEU A 65 14.29 -6.13 -3.27
N PHE A 66 13.41 -6.98 -2.74
CA PHE A 66 13.75 -8.37 -2.44
C PHE A 66 14.04 -9.22 -3.69
N GLU A 67 13.30 -9.01 -4.79
CA GLU A 67 13.55 -9.66 -6.08
C GLU A 67 14.93 -9.28 -6.62
N SER A 68 15.29 -7.99 -6.56
CA SER A 68 16.62 -7.51 -6.95
C SER A 68 17.73 -8.09 -6.08
N LEU A 69 17.54 -8.18 -4.76
CA LEU A 69 18.50 -8.81 -3.84
C LEU A 69 18.65 -10.31 -4.12
N ASN A 70 17.55 -11.03 -4.36
CA ASN A 70 17.58 -12.45 -4.72
C ASN A 70 18.30 -12.69 -6.05
N THR A 71 18.16 -11.76 -7.01
CA THR A 71 18.88 -11.81 -8.29
C THR A 71 20.38 -11.56 -8.11
N PHE A 72 20.76 -10.66 -7.20
CA PHE A 72 22.17 -10.35 -6.94
C PHE A 72 22.90 -11.42 -6.11
N LEU A 73 22.17 -12.12 -5.23
CA LEU A 73 22.72 -13.15 -4.34
C LEU A 73 22.67 -14.57 -4.93
N ALA A 74 22.00 -14.76 -6.05
CA ALA A 74 21.88 -16.04 -6.76
C ALA A 74 22.92 -16.14 -7.89
#